data_AF-A0A6X7AMZ5-F1
#
_entry.id   AF-A0A6X7AMZ5-F1
#
_cell.length_a   1.000
_cell.length_b   1.000
_cell.length_c   1.000
_cell.angle_alpha   90.00
_cell.angle_beta   90.00
_cell.angle_gamma   90.00
#
_symmetry.space_group_name_H-M   'P 1'
#
loop_
_entity.id
_entity.type
_entity.pdbx_description
1 polymer ?
#
loop_
_entity_poly.entity_id
_entity_poly.type
_entity_poly.pdbx_seq_one_letter_code
_entity_poly.pdbx_strand_id
1 'polypeptide(L)'
;MEIQEIKNARWLESGAVDCEVLFEGEKAFVPYTAIQDDTAETGRHIWQELQSGKWGEIAPFNVTPEMLEAAKAAKRQEIEAWREQQESQPFTFEWNGHTWNGGPDSLSRLSPVTVAA
;
A
#
# COMPACT_ATOMS: atom_id res chain seq x y z
N MET A 1 10.14 23.84 20.57
CA MET A 1 10.84 24.31 19.37
C MET A 1 9.85 25.17 18.63
N GLU A 2 10.11 26.47 18.47
CA GLU A 2 9.17 27.38 17.83
C GLU A 2 9.20 27.20 16.31
N ILE A 3 8.02 27.34 15.69
CA ILE A 3 7.84 27.18 14.25
C ILE A 3 7.89 28.57 13.62
N GLN A 4 8.87 28.78 12.73
CA GLN A 4 9.03 30.04 12.02
C GLN A 4 8.20 30.09 10.74
N GLU A 5 8.14 28.97 10.01
CA GLU A 5 7.36 28.87 8.77
C GLU A 5 7.03 27.40 8.47
N ILE A 6 5.84 27.16 7.92
CA ILE A 6 5.45 25.87 7.31
C ILE A 6 5.06 26.13 5.86
N LYS A 7 5.51 25.28 4.94
CA LYS A 7 5.12 25.35 3.52
C LYS A 7 4.97 23.98 2.89
N ASN A 8 4.49 23.97 1.65
CA ASN A 8 4.30 22.77 0.84
C ASN A 8 3.44 21.70 1.54
N ALA A 9 2.46 22.14 2.36
CA ALA A 9 1.58 21.27 3.10
C ALA A 9 0.62 20.54 2.16
N ARG A 10 0.57 19.21 2.25
CA ARG A 10 -0.33 18.36 1.46
C ARG A 10 -0.86 17.20 2.30
N TRP A 11 -2.13 16.88 2.10
CA TRP A 11 -2.75 15.70 2.68
C TRP A 11 -2.19 14.43 2.01
N LEU A 12 -2.00 13.42 2.84
CA LEU A 12 -1.72 12.04 2.44
C LEU A 12 -2.99 11.21 2.49
N GLU A 13 -2.99 10.06 1.81
CA GLU A 13 -4.09 9.09 1.85
C GLU A 13 -4.43 8.65 3.28
N SER A 14 -3.43 8.59 4.17
CA SER A 14 -3.59 8.22 5.58
C SER A 14 -4.32 9.28 6.43
N GLY A 15 -4.57 10.47 5.91
CA GLY A 15 -5.03 11.62 6.68
C GLY A 15 -3.91 12.34 7.44
N ALA A 16 -2.65 11.95 7.25
CA ALA A 16 -1.49 12.72 7.68
C ALA A 16 -1.23 13.89 6.72
N VAL A 17 -0.41 14.86 7.15
CA VAL A 17 0.01 16.00 6.34
C VAL A 17 1.52 15.97 6.17
N ASP A 18 1.98 15.86 4.93
CA ASP A 18 3.37 16.13 4.59
C ASP A 18 3.56 17.64 4.47
N CYS A 19 4.61 18.17 5.09
CA CYS A 19 4.98 19.58 4.98
C CYS A 19 6.49 19.79 5.15
N GLU A 20 6.93 21.00 4.87
CA GLU A 20 8.28 21.48 5.15
C GLU A 20 8.23 22.51 6.27
N VAL A 21 8.96 22.28 7.36
CA VAL A 21 8.95 23.12 8.56
C VAL A 21 10.30 23.80 8.74
N LEU A 22 10.30 25.12 8.92
CA LEU A 22 11.46 25.89 9.36
C LEU A 22 11.29 26.19 10.85
N PHE A 23 12.23 25.72 11.66
CA PHE A 23 12.26 25.97 13.09
C PHE A 23 13.10 27.21 13.43
N GLU A 24 12.77 27.87 14.53
CA GLU A 24 13.52 29.02 15.01
C GLU A 24 15.00 28.66 15.27
N GLY A 25 15.92 29.45 14.72
CA GLY A 25 17.36 29.24 14.81
C GLY A 25 17.94 28.36 13.70
N GLU A 26 17.10 27.66 12.95
CA GLU A 26 17.52 26.89 11.78
C GLU A 26 17.51 27.73 10.51
N LYS A 27 18.27 27.28 9.50
CA LYS A 27 18.35 27.96 8.18
C LYS A 27 17.69 27.19 7.05
N ALA A 28 17.39 25.92 7.28
CA ALA A 28 16.85 25.02 6.28
C ALA A 28 15.50 24.48 6.72
N PHE A 29 14.62 24.31 5.74
CA PHE A 29 13.37 23.59 5.95
C PHE A 29 13.67 22.10 6.12
N VAL A 30 12.99 21.48 7.07
CA VAL A 30 13.06 20.05 7.34
C VAL A 30 11.74 19.41 6.92
N PRO A 31 11.76 18.30 6.15
CA PRO A 31 10.55 17.57 5.83
C PRO A 31 9.96 16.96 7.10
N TYR A 32 8.64 17.10 7.27
CA TYR A 32 7.90 16.56 8.40
C TYR A 32 6.58 15.96 7.93
N THR A 33 6.19 14.84 8.54
CA THR A 33 4.87 14.24 8.34
C THR A 33 4.08 14.40 9.64
N ALA A 34 3.16 15.36 9.66
CA ALA A 34 2.32 15.64 10.81
C ALA A 34 1.12 14.68 10.85
N ILE A 35 0.84 14.16 12.04
CA ILE A 35 -0.27 13.24 12.30
C ILE A 35 -1.14 13.81 13.42
N GLN A 36 -2.46 13.55 13.36
CA GLN A 36 -3.41 14.08 14.33
C GLN A 36 -3.11 13.63 15.77
N ASP A 37 -2.76 12.36 15.94
CA ASP A 37 -2.55 11.73 17.24
C ASP A 37 -1.04 11.62 17.57
N ASP A 38 -0.25 12.60 17.15
CA ASP A 38 1.19 12.61 17.42
C ASP A 38 1.46 12.61 18.94
N THR A 39 2.39 11.77 19.37
CA THR A 39 2.77 11.68 20.79
C THR A 39 3.88 12.66 21.14
N ALA A 40 4.66 13.14 20.17
CA ALA A 40 5.67 14.16 20.38
C ALA A 40 5.01 15.54 20.53
N GLU A 41 5.51 16.36 21.46
CA GLU A 41 5.02 17.73 21.66
C GLU A 41 5.18 18.59 20.40
N THR A 42 6.35 18.50 19.75
CA THR A 42 6.62 19.20 18.49
C THR A 42 5.64 18.80 17.39
N GLY A 43 5.31 17.52 17.28
CA GLY A 43 4.37 17.02 16.28
C GLY A 43 2.94 17.51 16.50
N ARG A 44 2.48 17.50 17.76
CA ARG A 44 1.18 18.08 18.15
C ARG A 44 1.11 19.57 17.84
N HIS A 45 2.19 20.31 18.09
CA HIS A 45 2.26 21.74 17.80
C HIS A 45 2.21 22.02 16.29
N ILE A 46 2.99 21.28 15.48
CA ILE A 46 2.98 21.39 14.01
C ILE A 46 1.57 21.09 13.46
N TRP A 47 0.92 20.05 13.96
CA TRP A 47 -0.44 19.72 13.57
C TRP A 47 -1.42 20.86 13.87
N GLN A 48 -1.39 21.43 15.07
CA GLN A 48 -2.26 22.56 15.43
C GLN A 48 -2.02 23.78 14.54
N GLU A 49 -0.75 24.12 14.25
CA GLU A 49 -0.39 25.22 13.35
C GLU A 49 -0.90 25.00 11.93
N LEU A 50 -0.80 23.77 11.40
CA LEU A 50 -1.37 23.39 10.10
C LEU A 50 -2.90 23.55 10.08
N GLN A 51 -3.60 23.05 11.11
CA GLN A 51 -5.06 23.13 11.19
C GLN A 51 -5.58 24.56 11.42
N SER A 52 -4.74 25.47 11.90
CA SER A 52 -5.10 26.89 12.08
C SER A 52 -5.33 27.64 10.77
N GLY A 53 -4.80 27.13 9.64
CA GLY A 53 -4.84 27.79 8.34
C GLY A 53 -3.87 28.98 8.20
N LYS A 54 -3.08 29.29 9.23
CA LYS A 54 -2.08 30.38 9.25
C LYS A 54 -1.07 30.31 8.10
N TRP A 55 -0.75 29.10 7.66
CA TRP A 55 0.29 28.81 6.66
C TRP A 55 -0.28 28.54 5.26
N GLY A 56 -1.55 28.88 5.04
CA GLY A 56 -2.28 28.59 3.81
C GLY A 56 -3.11 27.31 3.90
N GLU A 57 -3.84 27.03 2.81
CA GLU A 57 -4.63 25.80 2.71
C GLU A 57 -3.73 24.59 2.46
N ILE A 58 -4.02 23.49 3.14
CA ILE A 58 -3.33 22.22 2.93
C ILE A 58 -3.84 21.62 1.62
N ALA A 59 -2.92 21.38 0.67
CA ALA A 59 -3.28 20.83 -0.62
C ALA A 59 -3.95 19.44 -0.45
N PRO A 60 -5.06 19.16 -1.16
CA PRO A 60 -5.72 17.87 -1.05
C PRO A 60 -4.84 16.74 -1.58
N PHE A 61 -5.06 15.55 -1.03
CA PHE A 61 -4.46 14.33 -1.58
C PHE A 61 -5.03 14.08 -2.99
N ASN A 62 -4.16 13.85 -3.96
CA ASN A 62 -4.54 13.52 -5.32
C ASN A 62 -3.97 12.16 -5.73
N VAL A 63 -4.85 11.22 -6.03
CA VAL A 63 -4.47 9.91 -6.56
C VAL A 63 -3.91 10.06 -7.97
N THR A 64 -2.68 9.59 -8.19
CA THR A 64 -2.06 9.59 -9.53
C THR A 64 -2.33 8.27 -10.26
N PRO A 65 -2.29 8.25 -11.60
CA PRO A 65 -2.36 7.00 -12.37
C PRO A 65 -1.28 5.99 -11.97
N GLU A 66 -0.08 6.46 -11.64
CA GLU A 66 1.04 5.61 -11.20
C GLU A 66 0.72 4.89 -9.89
N MET A 67 0.10 5.57 -8.92
CA MET A 67 -0.36 4.96 -7.68
C MET A 67 -1.41 3.87 -7.94
N LEU A 68 -2.35 4.13 -8.86
CA LEU A 68 -3.38 3.15 -9.23
C LEU A 68 -2.78 1.92 -9.90
N GLU A 69 -1.83 2.09 -10.81
CA GLU A 69 -1.17 0.97 -11.48
C GLU A 69 -0.32 0.15 -10.51
N ALA A 70 0.39 0.80 -9.57
CA ALA A 70 1.11 0.11 -8.51
C ALA A 70 0.16 -0.72 -7.61
N ALA A 71 -0.97 -0.14 -7.21
CA ALA A 71 -1.98 -0.84 -6.41
C ALA A 71 -2.59 -2.04 -7.15
N LYS A 72 -2.92 -1.88 -8.45
CA LYS A 72 -3.41 -2.98 -9.29
C LYS A 72 -2.37 -4.09 -9.44
N ALA A 73 -1.10 -3.73 -9.64
CA ALA A 73 -0.02 -4.70 -9.76
C ALA A 73 0.17 -5.49 -8.46
N ALA A 74 0.17 -4.81 -7.31
CA ALA A 74 0.24 -5.47 -6.00
C ALA A 74 -0.94 -6.42 -5.77
N LYS A 75 -2.16 -6.00 -6.10
CA LYS A 75 -3.34 -6.88 -5.96
C LYS A 75 -3.29 -8.07 -6.92
N ARG A 76 -2.80 -7.88 -8.14
CA ARG A 76 -2.58 -8.97 -9.11
C ARG A 76 -1.60 -10.00 -8.56
N GLN A 77 -0.47 -9.56 -8.00
CA GLN A 77 0.52 -10.46 -7.40
C GLN A 77 -0.08 -11.28 -6.24
N GLU A 78 -0.91 -10.66 -5.40
CA GLU A 78 -1.62 -11.38 -4.33
C GLU A 78 -2.56 -12.46 -4.89
N ILE A 79 -3.31 -12.12 -5.94
CA ILE A 79 -4.20 -13.08 -6.63
C ILE A 79 -3.40 -14.22 -7.27
N GLU A 80 -2.28 -13.91 -7.91
CA GLU A 80 -1.41 -14.91 -8.55
C GLU A 80 -0.80 -15.84 -7.51
N ALA A 81 -0.30 -15.32 -6.39
CA ALA A 81 0.22 -16.12 -5.29
C ALA A 81 -0.86 -17.03 -4.67
N TRP A 82 -2.08 -16.50 -4.47
CA TRP A 82 -3.21 -17.30 -4.01
C TRP A 82 -3.57 -18.39 -5.03
N ARG A 83 -3.62 -18.05 -6.32
CA ARG A 83 -3.92 -18.98 -7.40
C ARG A 83 -2.90 -20.10 -7.47
N GLU A 84 -1.61 -19.80 -7.41
CA GLU A 84 -0.54 -20.79 -7.39
C GLU A 84 -0.68 -21.74 -6.19
N GLN A 85 -1.01 -21.20 -5.02
CA GLN A 85 -1.28 -22.02 -3.84
C GLN A 85 -2.51 -22.91 -4.02
N GLN A 86 -3.58 -22.45 -4.66
CA GLN A 86 -4.77 -23.27 -4.90
C GLN A 86 -4.54 -24.32 -5.99
N GLU A 87 -3.92 -23.93 -7.10
CA GLU A 87 -3.67 -24.82 -8.25
C GLU A 87 -2.63 -25.90 -7.94
N SER A 88 -1.74 -25.68 -6.97
CA SER A 88 -0.80 -26.70 -6.49
C SER A 88 -1.40 -27.71 -5.50
N GLN A 89 -2.62 -27.49 -5.00
CA GLN A 89 -3.22 -28.43 -4.05
C GLN A 89 -3.64 -29.74 -4.74
N PRO A 90 -3.37 -30.89 -4.11
CA PRO A 90 -3.91 -32.15 -4.57
C PRO A 90 -5.42 -32.17 -4.32
N PHE A 91 -6.18 -32.73 -5.26
CA PHE A 91 -7.58 -33.03 -5.05
C PHE A 91 -7.95 -34.39 -5.64
N THR A 92 -8.99 -34.98 -5.08
CA THR A 92 -9.57 -36.24 -5.56
C THR A 92 -11.03 -36.03 -5.95
N PHE A 93 -11.51 -36.78 -6.93
CA PHE A 93 -12.92 -36.78 -7.33
C PHE A 93 -13.41 -38.22 -7.56
N GLU A 94 -14.71 -38.44 -7.45
CA GLU A 94 -15.32 -39.75 -7.66
C GLU A 94 -15.94 -39.85 -9.06
N TRP A 95 -15.68 -40.95 -9.75
CA TRP A 95 -16.29 -41.25 -11.03
C TRP A 95 -16.40 -42.76 -11.25
N ASN A 96 -17.57 -43.22 -11.70
CA ASN A 96 -17.91 -44.64 -11.91
C ASN A 96 -17.63 -45.54 -10.69
N GLY A 97 -17.89 -45.04 -9.47
CA GLY A 97 -17.65 -45.78 -8.23
C GLY A 97 -16.18 -45.89 -7.81
N HIS A 98 -15.29 -45.15 -8.47
CA HIS A 98 -13.86 -45.09 -8.15
C HIS A 98 -13.44 -43.67 -7.75
N THR A 99 -12.51 -43.58 -6.81
CA THR A 99 -11.85 -42.32 -6.43
C THR A 99 -10.60 -42.12 -7.29
N TRP A 100 -10.51 -40.98 -7.96
CA TRP A 100 -9.42 -40.59 -8.85
C TRP A 100 -8.65 -39.42 -8.26
N ASN A 101 -7.31 -39.43 -8.40
CA ASN A 101 -6.48 -38.27 -8.10
C ASN A 101 -6.45 -37.36 -9.33
N GLY A 102 -7.04 -36.16 -9.21
CA GLY A 102 -7.06 -35.13 -10.26
C GLY A 102 -6.02 -34.03 -10.08
N GLY A 103 -5.21 -34.10 -9.02
CA GLY A 103 -4.24 -33.08 -8.67
C GLY A 103 -3.02 -33.01 -9.61
N PRO A 104 -2.12 -32.04 -9.37
CA PRO A 104 -0.96 -31.76 -10.22
C PRO A 104 -0.08 -32.98 -10.52
N ASP A 105 0.14 -33.87 -9.55
CA ASP A 105 0.94 -35.08 -9.74
C ASP A 105 0.38 -36.01 -10.82
N SER A 106 -0.94 -36.20 -10.84
CA SER A 106 -1.61 -36.99 -11.89
C SER A 106 -1.51 -36.28 -13.23
N LEU A 107 -1.72 -34.96 -13.26
CA LEU A 107 -1.59 -34.16 -14.48
C LEU A 107 -0.18 -34.28 -15.07
N SER A 108 0.87 -34.06 -14.27
CA SER A 108 2.27 -34.15 -14.72
C SER A 108 2.63 -35.54 -15.28
N ARG A 109 2.08 -36.61 -14.71
CA ARG A 109 2.29 -37.98 -15.22
C ARG A 109 1.61 -38.21 -16.57
N LEU A 110 0.47 -37.58 -16.82
CA LEU A 110 -0.33 -37.76 -18.03
C LEU A 110 0.03 -36.77 -19.14
N SER A 111 0.57 -35.58 -18.81
CA SER A 111 0.93 -34.52 -19.77
C SER A 111 1.74 -35.00 -20.98
N PRO A 112 2.76 -35.88 -20.85
CA PRO A 112 3.55 -36.33 -22.00
C PRO A 112 2.74 -37.09 -23.07
N VAL A 113 1.64 -37.74 -22.68
CA VAL A 113 0.80 -38.54 -23.60
C VAL A 113 -0.48 -37.83 -24.01
N THR A 114 -0.94 -36.82 -23.26
CA THR A 114 -2.14 -36.04 -23.58
C THR A 114 -1.88 -34.81 -24.46
N VAL A 115 -0.65 -34.27 -24.46
CA VAL A 115 -0.26 -33.11 -25.29
C VAL A 115 0.12 -33.50 -26.73
N ALA A 116 0.28 -34.79 -27.00
CA ALA A 116 0.71 -35.33 -28.30
C ALA A 116 -0.46 -35.77 -29.22
N ALA A 117 -1.71 -35.41 -28.91
CA ALA A 117 -2.91 -35.80 -29.64
C ALA A 117 -3.53 -34.65 -30.45
#